data_AF-A0A941KY15-F1
#
_entry.id   AF-A0A941KY15-F1
#
_cell.length_a   1.000
_cell.length_b   1.000
_cell.length_c   1.000
_cell.angle_alpha   90.00
_cell.angle_beta   90.00
_cell.angle_gamma   90.00
#
_symmetry.space_group_name_H-M   'P 1'
#
loop_
_entity.id
_entity.type
_entity.pdbx_description
1 polymer ?
#
loop_
_entity_poly.entity_id
_entity_poly.type
_entity_poly.pdbx_seq_one_letter_code
_entity_poly.pdbx_strand_id
1 'polypeptide(L)'
;MHNEIKQVFELTEKILSAAKLHDWEKVEALQRLREQLTTKAESLPTPEDESVSQRIREMITAIQEMDARIAPLLLKQKNSLIEETLQNNKGRKMNKAYQNNK
;
A
#
# COMPACT_ATOMS: atom_id res chain seq x y z
N MET A 1 -3.25 9.62 -20.52
CA MET A 1 -4.02 9.46 -19.27
C MET A 1 -4.59 8.05 -19.13
N HIS A 2 -5.37 7.54 -20.09
CA HIS A 2 -6.00 6.22 -19.98
C HIS A 2 -4.98 5.08 -19.73
N ASN A 3 -3.84 5.07 -20.43
CA ASN A 3 -2.81 4.04 -20.25
C ASN A 3 -2.15 4.12 -18.86
N GLU A 4 -1.91 5.32 -18.36
CA GLU A 4 -1.35 5.56 -17.04
C GLU A 4 -2.32 5.09 -15.94
N ILE A 5 -3.61 5.44 -16.04
CA ILE A 5 -4.62 4.98 -15.08
C ILE A 5 -4.77 3.45 -15.13
N LYS A 6 -4.69 2.83 -16.31
CA LYS A 6 -4.67 1.37 -16.44
C LYS A 6 -3.47 0.75 -15.69
N GLN A 7 -2.29 1.32 -15.84
CA GLN A 7 -1.11 0.85 -15.12
C GLN A 7 -1.24 1.07 -13.59
N VAL A 8 -1.86 2.17 -13.14
CA VAL A 8 -2.19 2.39 -11.71
C VAL A 8 -3.14 1.29 -11.20
N PHE A 9 -4.15 0.93 -12.00
CA PHE A 9 -5.08 -0.15 -11.68
C PHE A 9 -4.33 -1.48 -11.50
N GLU A 10 -3.49 -1.87 -12.47
CA GLU A 10 -2.68 -3.10 -12.40
C GLU A 10 -1.72 -3.11 -11.20
N LEU A 11 -1.14 -1.96 -10.85
CA LEU A 11 -0.30 -1.84 -9.66
C LEU A 11 -1.11 -2.01 -8.39
N THR A 12 -2.32 -1.46 -8.33
CA THR A 12 -3.24 -1.61 -7.19
C THR A 12 -3.63 -3.07 -6.97
N GLU A 13 -3.90 -3.82 -8.04
CA GLU A 13 -4.14 -5.27 -7.96
C GLU A 13 -2.94 -6.03 -7.39
N LYS A 14 -1.73 -5.70 -7.85
CA LYS A 14 -0.48 -6.30 -7.35
C LYS A 14 -0.23 -5.96 -5.89
N ILE A 15 -0.53 -4.73 -5.46
CA ILE A 15 -0.41 -4.31 -4.06
C ILE A 15 -1.38 -5.12 -3.19
N LEU A 16 -2.65 -5.24 -3.60
CA LEU A 16 -3.62 -6.04 -2.87
C LEU A 16 -3.18 -7.50 -2.75
N SER A 17 -2.64 -8.08 -3.82
CA SER A 17 -2.10 -9.43 -3.80
C SER A 17 -0.91 -9.56 -2.85
N ALA A 18 0.06 -8.64 -2.90
CA ALA A 18 1.24 -8.67 -2.04
C ALA A 18 0.86 -8.47 -0.55
N ALA A 19 -0.08 -7.56 -0.27
CA ALA A 19 -0.59 -7.33 1.09
C ALA A 19 -1.31 -8.55 1.67
N LYS A 20 -2.07 -9.29 0.84
CA LYS A 20 -2.69 -10.57 1.25
C LYS A 20 -1.67 -11.66 1.54
N LEU A 21 -0.51 -11.62 0.87
CA LEU A 21 0.60 -12.55 1.07
C LEU A 21 1.59 -12.09 2.14
N HIS A 22 1.35 -10.95 2.80
CA HIS A 22 2.25 -10.34 3.77
C HIS A 22 3.65 -10.00 3.23
N ASP A 23 3.79 -9.83 1.92
CA ASP A 23 5.04 -9.43 1.26
C ASP A 23 5.19 -7.90 1.30
N TRP A 24 5.56 -7.38 2.47
CA TRP A 24 5.55 -5.94 2.75
C TRP A 24 6.63 -5.16 2.01
N GLU A 25 7.79 -5.77 1.75
CA GLU A 25 8.84 -5.16 0.92
C GLU A 25 8.33 -4.91 -0.50
N LYS A 26 7.61 -5.89 -1.06
CA LYS A 26 6.98 -5.74 -2.37
C LYS A 26 5.84 -4.74 -2.36
N VAL A 27 5.02 -4.70 -1.30
CA VAL A 27 3.98 -3.67 -1.13
C VAL A 27 4.60 -2.26 -1.19
N GLU A 28 5.70 -2.04 -0.48
CA GLU A 28 6.38 -0.74 -0.46
C GLU A 28 6.94 -0.36 -1.85
N ALA A 29 7.63 -1.30 -2.51
CA ALA A 29 8.17 -1.07 -3.85
C ALA A 29 7.07 -0.74 -4.87
N LEU A 30 5.96 -1.48 -4.85
CA LEU A 30 4.83 -1.26 -5.74
C LEU A 30 4.11 0.07 -5.46
N GLN A 31 3.98 0.45 -4.18
CA GLN A 31 3.35 1.71 -3.79
C GLN A 31 4.14 2.92 -4.30
N ARG A 32 5.48 2.88 -4.23
CA ARG A 32 6.34 3.95 -4.78
C ARG A 32 6.17 4.10 -6.30
N LEU A 33 6.10 2.98 -7.02
CA LEU A 33 5.84 3.00 -8.47
C LEU A 33 4.45 3.55 -8.79
N ARG A 34 3.44 3.16 -8.01
CA ARG A 34 2.07 3.64 -8.15
C ARG A 34 1.99 5.14 -7.92
N GLU A 35 2.65 5.67 -6.89
CA GLU A 35 2.67 7.11 -6.58
C GLU A 35 3.27 7.92 -7.74
N GLN A 36 4.43 7.52 -8.25
CA GLN A 36 5.06 8.18 -9.41
C GLN A 36 4.13 8.22 -10.63
N LEU A 37 3.43 7.12 -10.88
CA LEU A 37 2.53 6.99 -12.02
C LEU A 37 1.23 7.81 -11.84
N THR A 38 0.70 7.88 -10.61
CA THR A 38 -0.45 8.73 -10.29
C THR A 38 -0.11 10.20 -10.50
N THR A 39 1.03 10.68 -9.97
CA THR A 39 1.50 12.05 -10.19
C THR A 39 1.67 12.35 -11.68
N LYS A 40 2.21 11.40 -12.46
CA LYS A 40 2.29 11.54 -13.91
C LYS A 40 0.90 11.63 -14.55
N ALA A 41 -0.04 10.79 -14.15
CA ALA A 41 -1.39 10.78 -14.69
C ALA A 41 -2.15 12.10 -14.43
N GLU A 42 -1.95 12.72 -13.27
CA GLU A 42 -2.56 14.01 -12.89
C GLU A 42 -2.11 15.17 -13.78
N SER A 43 -0.89 15.10 -14.33
CA SER A 43 -0.36 16.13 -15.24
C SER A 43 -0.84 16.01 -16.70
N LEU A 44 -1.53 14.92 -17.04
CA LEU A 44 -2.00 14.69 -18.40
C LEU A 44 -3.33 15.42 -18.63
N PRO A 45 -3.61 15.86 -19.87
CA PRO A 45 -4.89 16.47 -20.18
C PRO A 45 -6.03 15.47 -20.01
N THR A 46 -7.17 15.96 -19.56
CA THR A 46 -8.43 15.22 -19.55
C THR A 46 -8.77 14.79 -20.97
N PRO A 47 -9.16 13.52 -21.22
CA PRO A 47 -9.58 13.09 -22.55
C PRO A 47 -10.84 13.82 -23.01
N GLU A 48 -10.85 14.27 -24.26
CA GLU A 48 -12.02 14.89 -24.89
C GLU A 48 -13.10 13.87 -25.30
N ASP A 49 -12.69 12.60 -25.45
CA ASP A 49 -13.60 11.49 -25.78
C ASP A 49 -14.34 11.02 -24.51
N GLU A 50 -15.67 11.16 -24.52
CA GLU A 50 -16.54 10.79 -23.41
C GLU A 50 -16.46 9.29 -23.06
N SER A 51 -16.30 8.41 -24.06
CA SER A 51 -16.19 6.97 -23.84
C SER A 51 -14.87 6.62 -23.11
N VAL A 52 -13.79 7.32 -23.46
CA VAL A 52 -12.48 7.15 -22.79
C VAL A 52 -12.55 7.71 -21.37
N SER A 53 -13.15 8.88 -21.20
CA SER A 53 -13.36 9.49 -19.89
C SER A 53 -14.20 8.61 -18.96
N GLN A 54 -15.25 7.97 -19.48
CA GLN A 54 -16.07 7.04 -18.72
C GLN A 54 -15.28 5.81 -18.26
N ARG A 55 -14.49 5.19 -19.15
CA ARG A 55 -13.60 4.07 -18.78
C ARG A 55 -12.57 4.45 -17.72
N ILE A 56 -12.02 5.65 -17.79
CA ILE A 56 -11.11 6.16 -16.77
C ILE A 56 -11.81 6.28 -15.42
N ARG A 57 -13.03 6.83 -15.38
CA ARG A 57 -13.83 6.94 -14.15
C ARG A 57 -14.09 5.56 -13.53
N GLU A 58 -14.47 4.57 -14.34
CA GLU A 58 -14.69 3.20 -13.88
C GLU A 58 -13.42 2.59 -13.27
N MET A 59 -12.26 2.78 -13.91
CA MET A 59 -10.98 2.32 -13.36
C MET A 59 -10.62 3.02 -12.05
N ILE A 60 -10.87 4.32 -11.93
CA ILE A 60 -10.62 5.08 -10.70
C ILE A 60 -11.51 4.55 -9.56
N THR A 61 -12.80 4.33 -9.82
CA THR A 61 -13.70 3.75 -8.82
C THR A 61 -13.20 2.38 -8.37
N ALA A 62 -12.80 1.52 -9.31
CA ALA A 62 -12.28 0.20 -8.97
C ALA A 62 -10.95 0.25 -8.18
N ILE A 63 -10.08 1.23 -8.48
CA ILE A 63 -8.87 1.52 -7.67
C ILE A 63 -9.26 1.88 -6.23
N GLN A 64 -10.23 2.78 -6.04
CA GLN A 64 -10.70 3.20 -4.72
C GLN A 64 -11.29 2.05 -3.91
N GLU A 65 -12.06 1.17 -4.55
CA GLU A 65 -12.59 -0.04 -3.91
C GLU A 65 -11.48 -1.00 -3.47
N MET A 66 -10.43 -1.16 -4.26
CA MET A 66 -9.27 -1.96 -3.87
C MET A 66 -8.48 -1.31 -2.72
N ASP A 67 -8.29 0.01 -2.75
CA ASP A 67 -7.65 0.73 -1.65
C ASP A 67 -8.39 0.55 -0.33
N ALA A 68 -9.73 0.58 -0.35
CA ALA A 68 -10.55 0.31 0.82
C ALA A 68 -10.34 -1.11 1.38
N ARG A 69 -9.96 -2.09 0.53
CA ARG A 69 -9.61 -3.45 0.95
C ARG A 69 -8.16 -3.57 1.43
N ILE A 70 -7.24 -2.77 0.88
CA ILE A 70 -5.82 -2.74 1.29
C ILE A 70 -5.67 -2.08 2.66
N ALA A 71 -6.37 -0.97 2.91
CA ALA A 71 -6.27 -0.18 4.14
C ALA A 71 -6.33 -1.00 5.45
N PRO A 72 -7.30 -1.91 5.67
CA PRO A 72 -7.33 -2.72 6.89
C PRO A 72 -6.14 -3.68 7.02
N LEU A 73 -5.57 -4.17 5.92
CA LEU A 73 -4.37 -5.03 5.94
C LEU A 73 -3.15 -4.24 6.42
N LEU A 74 -2.99 -3.01 5.94
CA LEU A 74 -1.92 -2.11 6.39
C LEU A 74 -2.07 -1.74 7.86
N LEU A 75 -3.31 -1.45 8.32
CA LEU A 75 -3.56 -1.15 9.72
C LEU A 75 -3.22 -2.35 10.62
N LYS A 76 -3.61 -3.57 10.21
CA LYS A 76 -3.26 -4.79 10.93
C LYS A 76 -1.74 -4.96 11.04
N GLN A 77 -1.00 -4.75 9.95
CA GLN A 77 0.45 -4.85 9.96
C GLN A 77 1.11 -3.82 10.86
N LYS A 78 0.64 -2.55 10.80
CA LYS A 78 1.12 -1.49 11.70
C LYS A 78 0.97 -1.90 13.17
N ASN A 79 -0.18 -2.46 13.54
CA ASN A 79 -0.42 -2.90 14.92
C ASN A 79 0.51 -4.07 15.31
N SER A 80 0.72 -5.04 14.42
CA SER A 80 1.67 -6.15 14.64
C SER A 80 3.08 -5.64 14.95
N LEU A 81 3.59 -4.69 14.16
CA LEU A 81 4.93 -4.12 14.36
C LEU A 81 5.06 -3.37 15.70
N ILE A 82 4.00 -2.68 16.12
CA ILE A 82 3.95 -2.01 17.42
C ILE A 82 4.02 -3.05 18.54
N GLU A 83 3.24 -4.12 18.45
CA GLU A 83 3.22 -5.20 19.44
C GLU A 83 4.58 -5.91 19.55
N GLU A 84 5.18 -6.27 18.41
CA GLU A 84 6.53 -6.86 18.34
C GLU A 84 7.58 -5.95 19.00
N THR A 85 7.51 -4.65 18.72
CA THR A 85 8.44 -3.67 19.31
C THR A 85 8.27 -3.58 20.83
N LEU A 86 7.04 -3.56 21.33
CA LEU A 86 6.76 -3.54 22.77
C LEU A 86 7.25 -4.82 23.46
N GLN A 87 7.02 -5.99 22.85
CA GLN A 87 7.49 -7.27 23.37
C GLN A 87 9.03 -7.34 23.40
N ASN A 88 9.69 -6.93 22.32
CA ASN A 88 11.15 -6.89 22.24
C ASN A 88 11.75 -5.96 23.31
N ASN A 89 11.13 -4.81 23.55
CA ASN A 89 11.56 -3.88 24.60
C ASN A 89 11.39 -4.47 26.01
N LYS A 90 10.28 -5.19 26.26
CA LYS A 90 10.07 -5.89 27.54
C LYS A 90 11.12 -6.98 27.76
N GLY A 91 11.39 -7.79 26.74
CA GLY A 91 12.44 -8.82 26.79
C GLY A 91 13.83 -8.24 27.04
N ARG A 92 14.18 -7.12 26.38
CA ARG A 92 15.45 -6.42 26.62
C ARG A 92 15.57 -5.88 28.06
N LYS A 93 14.50 -5.28 28.61
CA LYS A 93 14.49 -4.82 30.01
C LYS A 93 14.68 -5.98 30.98
N MET A 94 14.01 -7.10 30.72
CA MET A 94 14.12 -8.31 31.53
C MET A 94 15.54 -8.88 31.50
N ASN A 95 16.15 -9.03 30.31
CA ASN A 95 17.52 -9.53 30.17
C ASN A 95 18.55 -8.62 30.86
N LYS A 96 18.38 -7.29 30.80
CA LYS A 96 19.23 -6.35 31.54
C LYS A 96 19.10 -6.51 33.06
N ALA A 97 17.89 -6.74 33.58
CA ALA A 97 17.68 -6.98 35.01
C ALA A 97 18.37 -8.27 35.49
N TYR A 98 18.36 -9.32 34.68
CA TYR A 98 19.08 -10.58 35.00
C TYR A 98 20.60 -10.45 34.90
N GLN A 99 21.12 -9.63 33.98
CA GLN A 99 22.57 -9.40 33.86
C GLN A 99 23.13 -8.48 34.96
N ASN A 100 22.35 -7.52 35.46
CA ASN A 100 22.78 -6.62 36.53
C ASN A 100 22.63 -7.22 37.95
N ASN A 101 21.95 -8.35 38.10
CA ASN A 101 21.80 -9.07 39.38
C ASN A 101 22.81 -10.22 39.55
N LYS A 102 23.91 -10.21 38.79
CA LYS A 102 25.03 -11.14 38.89
C LYS A 102 26.30 -10.39 39.28
#